data_AF-A3J601-F1
#
_entry.id   AF-A3J601-F1
#
_cell.length_a   1.000
_cell.length_b   1.000
_cell.length_c   1.000
_cell.angle_alpha   90.00
_cell.angle_beta   90.00
_cell.angle_gamma   90.00
#
_symmetry.space_group_name_H-M   'P 1'
#
loop_
_entity.id
_entity.type
_entity.pdbx_description
1 polymer ?
#
loop_
_entity_poly.entity_id
_entity_poly.type
_entity_poly.pdbx_seq_one_letter_code
_entity_poly.pdbx_strand_id
1 'polypeptide(L)'
;MATIFTVNAQDKKPTKEETIAFINRTIELSIGSEYNYTYTTKTYFDYNIYERESVMKVGELVTGNFKEEYSLLKWENLRINSFHLQNCSFGENDICQVWIYFSNQISFRETSTEKYGDPSDKITFKQSLAMLIPKGKFESIKKACIRLSEIAKEENKDPFKD
;
A
#
# COMPACT_ATOMS: atom_id res chain seq x y z
N MET A 1 -21.23 21.81 -41.56
CA MET A 1 -19.88 21.76 -40.95
C MET A 1 -20.06 21.40 -39.49
N ALA A 2 -19.84 20.14 -39.13
CA ALA A 2 -19.81 19.72 -37.74
C ALA A 2 -18.39 19.94 -37.22
N THR A 3 -18.23 20.87 -36.29
CA THR A 3 -16.98 21.05 -35.56
C THR A 3 -16.78 19.82 -34.69
N ILE A 4 -15.98 18.88 -35.18
CA ILE A 4 -15.50 17.76 -34.37
C ILE A 4 -14.51 18.39 -33.39
N PHE A 5 -14.96 18.63 -32.16
CA PHE A 5 -14.06 18.80 -31.03
C PHE A 5 -13.42 17.44 -30.79
N THR A 6 -12.33 17.14 -31.50
CA THR A 6 -11.32 16.23 -30.99
C THR A 6 -10.77 16.87 -29.73
N VAL A 7 -11.44 16.64 -28.61
CA VAL A 7 -10.81 16.73 -27.30
C VAL A 7 -9.64 15.78 -27.40
N ASN A 8 -8.44 16.31 -27.52
CA ASN A 8 -7.24 15.55 -27.25
C ASN A 8 -7.46 14.98 -25.84
N ALA A 9 -7.81 13.69 -25.75
CA ALA A 9 -7.45 12.86 -24.63
C ALA A 9 -5.92 12.76 -24.62
N GLN A 10 -5.28 13.91 -24.40
CA GLN A 10 -3.89 14.00 -24.06
C GLN A 10 -3.85 13.33 -22.70
N ASP A 11 -3.24 12.14 -22.63
CA ASP A 11 -3.10 11.31 -21.44
C ASP A 11 -2.72 12.17 -20.22
N LYS A 12 -3.72 12.67 -19.50
CA LYS A 12 -3.48 13.50 -18.33
C LYS A 12 -2.97 12.54 -17.27
N LYS A 13 -1.72 12.74 -16.84
CA LYS A 13 -1.16 11.96 -15.75
C LYS A 13 -2.13 12.01 -14.55
N PRO A 14 -2.42 10.87 -13.90
CA PRO A 14 -3.32 10.85 -12.75
C PRO A 14 -2.91 11.84 -11.67
N THR A 15 -3.87 12.48 -11.02
CA THR A 15 -3.63 13.35 -9.85
C THR A 15 -3.25 12.53 -8.62
N LYS A 16 -2.84 13.22 -7.55
CA LYS A 16 -2.51 12.58 -6.26
C LYS A 16 -3.73 11.85 -5.71
N GLU A 17 -4.89 12.50 -5.74
CA GLU A 17 -6.16 11.98 -5.23
C GLU A 17 -6.63 10.78 -6.04
N GLU A 18 -6.55 10.85 -7.37
CA GLU A 18 -6.89 9.73 -8.26
C GLU A 18 -5.98 8.52 -8.03
N THR A 19 -4.68 8.77 -7.80
CA THR A 19 -3.69 7.72 -7.53
C THR A 19 -3.92 7.06 -6.16
N ILE A 20 -4.19 7.85 -5.12
CA ILE A 20 -4.55 7.35 -3.77
C ILE A 20 -5.86 6.55 -3.83
N ALA A 21 -6.88 7.07 -4.51
CA ALA A 21 -8.16 6.39 -4.68
C ALA A 21 -8.01 5.08 -5.47
N PHE A 22 -7.10 5.02 -6.45
CA PHE A 22 -6.77 3.78 -7.14
C PHE A 22 -6.11 2.75 -6.22
N ILE A 23 -5.13 3.17 -5.41
CA ILE A 23 -4.45 2.28 -4.45
C ILE A 23 -5.45 1.74 -3.44
N ASN A 24 -6.28 2.60 -2.82
CA ASN A 24 -7.33 2.20 -1.88
C ASN A 24 -8.27 1.15 -2.47
N ARG A 25 -8.87 1.44 -3.64
CA ARG A 25 -9.75 0.47 -4.32
C ARG A 25 -9.07 -0.86 -4.62
N THR A 26 -7.75 -0.87 -4.80
CA THR A 26 -7.00 -2.09 -5.09
C THR A 26 -6.67 -2.88 -3.84
N ILE A 27 -6.25 -2.24 -2.75
CA ILE A 27 -5.96 -2.92 -1.48
C ILE A 27 -7.23 -3.41 -0.79
N GLU A 28 -8.36 -2.73 -0.98
CA GLU A 28 -9.67 -3.17 -0.46
C GLU A 28 -10.09 -4.53 -1.02
N LEU A 29 -9.62 -4.90 -2.22
CA LEU A 29 -9.85 -6.24 -2.79
C LEU A 29 -9.17 -7.37 -1.99
N SER A 30 -8.26 -7.03 -1.06
CA SER A 30 -7.65 -7.99 -0.14
C SER A 30 -8.49 -8.27 1.11
N ILE A 31 -9.53 -7.47 1.37
CA ILE A 31 -10.42 -7.68 2.53
C ILE A 31 -11.11 -9.03 2.39
N GLY A 32 -11.10 -9.81 3.48
CA GLY A 32 -11.60 -11.18 3.53
C GLY A 32 -10.61 -12.24 3.04
N SER A 33 -9.51 -11.85 2.40
CA SER A 33 -8.48 -12.79 1.94
C SER A 33 -7.56 -13.22 3.09
N GLU A 34 -7.15 -14.48 3.04
CA GLU A 34 -6.20 -15.06 3.99
C GLU A 34 -4.75 -14.73 3.59
N TYR A 35 -3.93 -14.36 4.58
CA TYR A 35 -2.48 -14.18 4.45
C TYR A 35 -1.80 -14.53 5.77
N ASN A 36 -0.85 -15.48 5.76
CA ASN A 36 -0.11 -15.92 6.96
C ASN A 36 -1.03 -16.22 8.16
N TYR A 37 -2.10 -17.01 7.94
CA TYR A 37 -3.07 -17.41 8.97
C TYR A 37 -3.93 -16.29 9.56
N THR A 38 -3.89 -15.09 8.98
CA THR A 38 -4.83 -14.00 9.31
C THR A 38 -5.70 -13.62 8.12
N TYR A 39 -6.89 -13.12 8.42
CA TYR A 39 -7.84 -12.61 7.44
C TYR A 39 -7.85 -11.09 7.53
N THR A 40 -7.59 -10.41 6.42
CA THR A 40 -7.63 -8.95 6.38
C THR A 40 -9.07 -8.47 6.59
N THR A 41 -9.31 -7.60 7.56
CA THR A 41 -10.65 -7.05 7.85
C THR A 41 -10.79 -5.61 7.39
N LYS A 42 -9.68 -4.87 7.33
CA LYS A 42 -9.66 -3.47 6.91
C LYS A 42 -8.30 -3.13 6.32
N THR A 43 -8.34 -2.27 5.31
CA THR A 43 -7.15 -1.65 4.74
C THR A 43 -7.43 -0.18 4.51
N TYR A 44 -6.42 0.66 4.69
CA TYR A 44 -6.51 2.08 4.39
C TYR A 44 -5.17 2.58 3.88
N PHE A 45 -5.21 3.43 2.87
CA PHE A 45 -4.05 4.09 2.34
C PHE A 45 -4.33 5.58 2.16
N ASP A 46 -3.38 6.38 2.62
CA ASP A 46 -3.26 7.80 2.33
C ASP A 46 -1.81 8.09 1.93
N TYR A 47 -1.56 9.29 1.43
CA TYR A 47 -0.24 9.72 1.00
C TYR A 47 0.83 9.49 2.07
N ASN A 48 0.53 9.64 3.36
CA ASN A 48 1.53 9.52 4.42
C ASN A 48 1.44 8.22 5.23
N ILE A 49 0.37 7.44 5.05
CA ILE A 49 0.00 6.33 5.95
C ILE A 49 -0.54 5.14 5.14
N TYR A 50 -0.13 3.94 5.51
CA TYR A 50 -0.81 2.69 5.14
C TYR A 50 -1.18 1.94 6.41
N GLU A 51 -2.43 1.52 6.54
CA GLU A 51 -2.94 0.76 7.67
C GLU A 51 -3.59 -0.53 7.18
N ARG A 52 -3.34 -1.62 7.90
CA ARG A 52 -4.00 -2.91 7.73
C ARG A 52 -4.46 -3.42 9.08
N GLU A 53 -5.71 -3.85 9.17
CA GLU A 53 -6.21 -4.64 10.29
C GLU A 53 -6.53 -6.05 9.79
N SER A 54 -6.21 -7.05 10.61
CA SER A 54 -6.47 -8.46 10.32
C SER A 54 -6.84 -9.23 11.58
N VAL A 55 -7.50 -10.37 11.40
CA VAL A 55 -7.89 -11.25 12.50
C VAL A 55 -7.38 -12.66 12.27
N MET A 56 -6.91 -13.31 13.33
CA MET A 56 -6.67 -14.75 13.33
C MET A 56 -7.95 -15.47 13.74
N LYS A 57 -8.28 -16.55 13.03
CA LYS A 57 -9.47 -17.37 13.31
C LYS A 57 -9.09 -18.82 13.54
N VAL A 58 -9.81 -19.48 14.45
CA VAL A 58 -9.80 -20.94 14.63
C VAL A 58 -11.24 -21.43 14.47
N GLY A 59 -11.57 -21.96 13.29
CA GLY A 59 -12.96 -22.16 12.88
C GLY A 59 -13.68 -20.82 12.76
N GLU A 60 -14.85 -20.70 13.40
CA GLU A 60 -15.62 -19.44 13.41
C GLU A 60 -15.16 -18.45 14.51
N LEU A 61 -14.27 -18.87 15.42
CA LEU A 61 -13.86 -18.05 16.55
C LEU A 61 -12.68 -17.14 16.18
N VAL A 62 -12.82 -15.83 16.43
CA VAL A 62 -11.70 -14.87 16.37
C VAL A 62 -10.82 -15.04 17.61
N THR A 63 -9.54 -15.33 17.39
CA THR A 63 -8.55 -15.60 18.45
C THR A 63 -7.47 -14.54 18.55
N GLY A 64 -7.41 -13.60 17.61
CA GLY A 64 -6.59 -12.41 17.76
C GLY A 64 -6.91 -11.33 16.74
N ASN A 65 -6.65 -10.07 17.08
CA ASN A 65 -6.70 -8.94 16.16
C ASN A 65 -5.31 -8.33 16.04
N PHE A 66 -4.91 -8.02 14.82
CA PHE A 66 -3.62 -7.45 14.49
C PHE A 66 -3.86 -6.16 13.71
N LYS A 67 -3.12 -5.11 14.04
CA LYS A 67 -3.09 -3.88 13.28
C LYS A 67 -1.65 -3.51 12.97
N GLU A 68 -1.41 -3.23 11.70
CA GLU A 68 -0.14 -2.76 11.18
C GLU A 68 -0.35 -1.37 10.61
N GLU A 69 0.50 -0.44 11.01
CA GLU A 69 0.49 0.93 10.52
C GLU A 69 1.88 1.31 10.07
N TYR A 70 1.99 1.72 8.80
CA TYR A 70 3.17 2.33 8.22
C TYR A 70 2.92 3.83 8.11
N SER A 71 3.85 4.64 8.60
CA SER A 71 3.75 6.10 8.54
C SER A 71 5.09 6.74 8.21
N LEU A 72 5.08 8.06 7.99
CA LEU A 72 6.23 8.85 7.52
C LEU A 72 6.69 8.42 6.12
N LEU A 73 5.73 8.06 5.26
CA LEU A 73 5.99 7.72 3.86
C LEU A 73 6.42 8.99 3.09
N LYS A 74 7.67 9.03 2.65
CA LYS A 74 8.25 10.15 1.88
C LYS A 74 8.47 9.72 0.44
N TRP A 75 7.48 9.93 -0.41
CA TRP A 75 7.46 9.41 -1.78
C TRP A 75 8.58 9.95 -2.68
N GLU A 76 9.12 11.13 -2.38
CA GLU A 76 10.31 11.67 -3.05
C GLU A 76 11.55 10.76 -2.88
N ASN A 77 11.58 9.95 -1.82
CA ASN A 77 12.65 9.03 -1.44
C ASN A 77 12.41 7.58 -1.90
N LEU A 78 11.39 7.34 -2.72
CA LEU A 78 11.08 6.01 -3.25
C LEU A 78 12.23 5.48 -4.13
N ARG A 79 12.62 4.22 -3.91
CA ARG A 79 13.55 3.50 -4.78
C ARG A 79 12.78 2.81 -5.92
N ILE A 80 12.66 3.50 -7.06
CA ILE A 80 11.83 3.08 -8.20
C ILE A 80 12.11 1.67 -8.75
N ASN A 81 13.33 1.14 -8.55
CA ASN A 81 13.74 -0.18 -9.04
C ASN A 81 13.75 -1.26 -7.94
N SER A 82 13.22 -0.95 -6.74
CA SER A 82 13.26 -1.82 -5.57
C SER A 82 11.85 -2.15 -5.11
N PHE A 83 11.15 -2.93 -5.94
CA PHE A 83 9.87 -3.54 -5.59
C PHE A 83 10.07 -5.06 -5.54
N HIS A 84 9.68 -5.67 -4.43
CA HIS A 84 9.78 -7.12 -4.26
C HIS A 84 8.42 -7.72 -3.94
N LEU A 85 8.19 -8.89 -4.49
CA LEU A 85 7.00 -9.70 -4.26
C LEU A 85 7.34 -10.80 -3.27
N GLN A 86 6.55 -10.94 -2.21
CA GLN A 86 6.62 -12.04 -1.27
C GLN A 86 5.29 -12.80 -1.28
N ASN A 87 5.37 -14.14 -1.17
CA ASN A 87 4.21 -15.04 -1.14
C ASN A 87 3.27 -14.89 -2.35
N CYS A 88 3.82 -14.63 -3.54
CA CYS A 88 3.05 -14.56 -4.79
C CYS A 88 3.09 -15.86 -5.61
N SER A 89 3.34 -17.01 -4.97
CA SER A 89 3.41 -18.32 -5.63
C SER A 89 2.07 -18.70 -6.29
N PHE A 90 2.11 -19.39 -7.42
CA PHE A 90 0.90 -19.83 -8.14
C PHE A 90 0.17 -20.90 -7.30
N GLY A 91 -1.14 -20.74 -7.05
CA GLY A 91 -1.97 -21.71 -6.31
C GLY A 91 -2.15 -21.47 -4.80
N GLU A 92 -1.46 -20.50 -4.19
CA GLU A 92 -1.56 -20.20 -2.74
C GLU A 92 -2.11 -18.79 -2.47
N ASN A 93 -3.34 -18.63 -1.97
CA ASN A 93 -4.00 -17.33 -1.68
C ASN A 93 -4.20 -16.40 -2.91
N ASP A 94 -5.24 -15.57 -2.91
CA ASP A 94 -5.54 -14.64 -4.03
C ASP A 94 -4.74 -13.32 -3.97
N ILE A 95 -4.04 -13.13 -2.86
CA ILE A 95 -3.30 -11.92 -2.52
C ILE A 95 -1.82 -12.23 -2.32
N CYS A 96 -0.99 -11.20 -2.39
CA CYS A 96 0.39 -11.28 -1.96
C CYS A 96 0.92 -9.95 -1.45
N GLN A 97 2.13 -9.97 -0.89
CA GLN A 97 2.73 -8.81 -0.25
C GLN A 97 3.75 -8.14 -1.17
N VAL A 98 3.54 -6.87 -1.43
CA VAL A 98 4.46 -5.99 -2.14
C VAL A 98 5.31 -5.23 -1.14
N TRP A 99 6.61 -5.38 -1.25
CA TRP A 99 7.61 -4.65 -0.48
C TRP A 99 8.11 -3.46 -1.31
N ILE A 100 7.85 -2.25 -0.83
CA ILE A 100 8.12 -0.97 -1.48
C ILE A 100 9.22 -0.27 -0.69
N TYR A 101 10.39 -0.08 -1.29
CA TYR A 101 11.56 0.42 -0.57
C TYR A 101 11.76 1.92 -0.71
N PHE A 102 12.16 2.55 0.39
CA PHE A 102 12.50 3.97 0.50
C PHE A 102 13.98 4.13 0.88
N SER A 103 14.59 5.26 0.54
CA SER A 103 15.93 5.60 1.03
C SER A 103 15.90 6.05 2.49
N ASN A 104 14.80 6.65 2.96
CA ASN A 104 14.59 7.03 4.36
C ASN A 104 14.03 5.87 5.20
N GLN A 105 14.14 6.01 6.52
CA GLN A 105 13.37 5.18 7.45
C GLN A 105 11.91 5.62 7.47
N ILE A 106 11.02 4.63 7.55
CA ILE A 106 9.58 4.78 7.78
C ILE A 106 9.25 4.14 9.13
N SER A 107 8.21 4.65 9.79
CA SER A 107 7.71 4.08 11.03
C SER A 107 6.80 2.89 10.73
N PHE A 108 6.96 1.80 11.47
CA PHE A 108 6.09 0.63 11.44
C PHE A 108 5.63 0.31 12.86
N ARG A 109 4.34 0.52 13.13
CA ARG A 109 3.68 0.16 14.38
C ARG A 109 2.88 -1.11 14.17
N GLU A 110 3.09 -2.09 15.04
CA GLU A 110 2.35 -3.33 15.08
C GLU A 110 1.66 -3.43 16.43
N THR A 111 0.34 -3.58 16.42
CA THR A 111 -0.44 -3.92 17.60
C THR A 111 -1.11 -5.26 17.45
N SER A 112 -1.11 -6.06 18.52
CA SER A 112 -1.75 -7.37 18.56
C SER A 112 -2.55 -7.50 19.85
N THR A 113 -3.74 -8.09 19.73
CA THR A 113 -4.58 -8.50 20.87
C THR A 113 -4.89 -9.97 20.67
N GLU A 114 -4.18 -10.84 21.39
CA GLU A 114 -4.34 -12.28 21.26
C GLU A 114 -5.14 -12.83 22.43
N LYS A 115 -6.02 -13.78 22.17
CA LYS A 115 -6.79 -14.47 23.22
C LYS A 115 -5.91 -15.38 24.06
N TYR A 116 -4.84 -15.91 23.48
CA TYR A 116 -3.94 -16.90 24.09
C TYR A 116 -2.47 -16.43 24.15
N GLY A 117 -2.22 -15.16 23.82
CA GLY A 117 -0.89 -14.53 23.82
C GLY A 117 -0.94 -13.17 24.52
N ASP A 118 0.22 -12.63 24.86
CA ASP A 118 0.31 -11.30 25.47
C ASP A 118 0.03 -10.22 24.41
N PRO A 119 -0.87 -9.27 24.67
CA PRO A 119 -1.04 -8.11 23.81
C PRO A 119 0.28 -7.38 23.60
N SER A 120 0.50 -6.87 22.39
CA SER A 120 1.71 -6.12 22.05
C SER A 120 1.37 -4.82 21.36
N ASP A 121 2.20 -3.80 21.59
CA ASP A 121 2.22 -2.55 20.85
C ASP A 121 3.69 -2.14 20.67
N LYS A 122 4.19 -2.31 19.44
CA LYS A 122 5.60 -2.13 19.13
C LYS A 122 5.76 -1.17 17.97
N ILE A 123 6.66 -0.22 18.11
CA ILE A 123 7.08 0.67 17.03
C ILE A 123 8.51 0.31 16.64
N THR A 124 8.72 0.12 15.34
CA THR A 124 10.04 -0.13 14.74
C THR A 124 10.24 0.80 13.56
N PHE A 125 11.48 0.98 13.15
CA PHE A 125 11.83 1.76 11.96
C PHE A 125 12.40 0.82 10.90
N LYS A 126 11.85 0.90 9.69
CA LYS A 126 12.22 0.06 8.54
C LYS A 126 12.42 0.93 7.30
N GLN A 127 12.96 0.38 6.22
CA GLN A 127 13.11 1.09 4.95
C GLN A 127 12.12 0.59 3.88
N SER A 128 11.14 -0.21 4.27
CA SER A 128 10.17 -0.82 3.36
C SER A 128 8.76 -0.77 3.91
N LEU A 129 7.83 -0.34 3.07
CA LEU A 129 6.39 -0.50 3.24
C LEU A 129 6.02 -1.89 2.70
N ALA A 130 5.31 -2.69 3.49
CA ALA A 130 4.77 -3.96 3.04
C ALA A 130 3.24 -3.84 2.88
N MET A 131 2.76 -3.96 1.64
CA MET A 131 1.36 -3.76 1.29
C MET A 131 0.75 -5.04 0.74
N LEU A 132 -0.42 -5.43 1.24
CA LEU A 132 -1.18 -6.54 0.66
C LEU A 132 -1.98 -6.08 -0.56
N ILE A 133 -1.85 -6.83 -1.65
CA ILE A 133 -2.55 -6.55 -2.91
C ILE A 133 -3.01 -7.86 -3.58
N PRO A 134 -4.01 -7.83 -4.47
CA PRO A 134 -4.29 -8.96 -5.34
C PRO A 134 -3.10 -9.23 -6.27
N LYS A 135 -2.75 -10.51 -6.49
CA LYS A 135 -1.57 -10.91 -7.29
C LYS A 135 -1.52 -10.27 -8.68
N GLY A 136 -2.66 -10.24 -9.36
CA GLY A 136 -2.78 -9.65 -10.70
C GLY A 136 -2.68 -8.12 -10.76
N LYS A 137 -2.49 -7.44 -9.63
CA LYS A 137 -2.46 -5.96 -9.54
C LYS A 137 -1.08 -5.40 -9.25
N PHE A 138 -0.04 -6.23 -9.17
CA PHE A 138 1.33 -5.79 -8.86
C PHE A 138 1.82 -4.65 -9.76
N GLU A 139 1.79 -4.84 -11.07
CA GLU A 139 2.30 -3.83 -12.01
C GLU A 139 1.49 -2.52 -11.95
N SER A 140 0.19 -2.59 -11.69
CA SER A 140 -0.65 -1.40 -11.52
C SER A 140 -0.32 -0.66 -10.23
N ILE A 141 -0.12 -1.37 -9.12
CA ILE A 141 0.28 -0.78 -7.83
C ILE A 141 1.67 -0.15 -7.93
N LYS A 142 2.63 -0.85 -8.55
CA LYS A 142 3.97 -0.33 -8.80
C LYS A 142 3.92 0.98 -9.57
N LYS A 143 3.14 1.05 -10.66
CA LYS A 143 2.95 2.29 -11.44
C LYS A 143 2.31 3.40 -10.61
N ALA A 144 1.32 3.09 -9.77
CA ALA A 144 0.70 4.06 -8.87
C ALA A 144 1.70 4.62 -7.85
N CYS A 145 2.52 3.77 -7.21
CA CYS A 145 3.58 4.20 -6.30
C CYS A 145 4.64 5.08 -7.00
N ILE A 146 5.04 4.73 -8.22
CA ILE A 146 5.96 5.55 -9.02
C ILE A 146 5.32 6.90 -9.32
N ARG A 147 4.02 6.95 -9.67
CA ARG A 147 3.31 8.22 -9.90
C ARG A 147 3.28 9.10 -8.64
N LEU A 148 3.05 8.52 -7.45
CA LEU A 148 3.14 9.28 -6.20
C LEU A 148 4.55 9.87 -5.99
N SER A 149 5.60 9.13 -6.34
CA SER A 149 6.98 9.64 -6.29
C SER A 149 7.24 10.78 -7.28
N GLU A 150 6.69 10.70 -8.50
CA GLU A 150 6.77 11.80 -9.47
C GLU A 150 6.08 13.06 -8.93
N ILE A 151 4.86 12.92 -8.40
CA ILE A 151 4.11 14.03 -7.81
C ILE A 151 4.90 14.66 -6.66
N ALA A 152 5.45 13.83 -5.76
CA ALA A 152 6.28 14.31 -4.64
C ALA A 152 7.47 15.16 -5.11
N LYS A 153 8.09 14.76 -6.22
CA LYS A 153 9.23 15.48 -6.82
C LYS A 153 8.77 16.74 -7.55
N GLU A 154 7.62 16.71 -8.21
CA GLU A 154 7.01 17.89 -8.85
C GLU A 154 6.68 18.96 -7.80
N GLU A 155 6.12 18.57 -6.65
CA GLU A 155 5.76 19.49 -5.56
C GLU A 155 6.97 20.00 -4.75
N ASN A 156 8.06 19.23 -4.67
CA ASN A 156 9.29 19.63 -3.97
C ASN A 156 10.27 20.44 -4.84
N LYS A 157 9.94 20.70 -6.11
CA LYS A 157 10.70 21.66 -6.92
C LYS A 157 10.42 23.06 -6.39
N ASP A 158 11.30 23.54 -5.54
CA ASP A 158 11.35 24.93 -5.10
C ASP A 158 11.59 25.82 -6.34
N PRO A 159 10.63 26.66 -6.75
CA PRO A 159 10.78 27.52 -7.93
C PRO A 159 11.84 28.62 -7.75
N PHE A 160 12.47 28.72 -6.58
CA PHE A 160 13.52 29.69 -6.27
C PHE A 160 14.90 29.06 -6.01
N LYS A 161 15.09 27.78 -6.37
CA LYS A 161 16.37 27.05 -6.21
C LYS A 161 17.08 26.67 -7.52
N ASP A 162 16.81 27.40 -8.60
CA ASP A 162 17.65 27.42 -9.81
C ASP A 162 18.42 28.74 -9.91
#